data_AF-A0A3B9YSL4-F1
#
_entry.id   AF-A0A3B9YSL4-F1
#
_cell.length_a   1.000
_cell.length_b   1.000
_cell.length_c   1.000
_cell.angle_alpha   90.00
_cell.angle_beta   90.00
_cell.angle_gamma   90.00
#
_symmetry.space_group_name_H-M   'P 1'
#
loop_
_entity.id
_entity.type
_entity.pdbx_description
1 polymer ?
#
loop_
_entity_poly.entity_id
_entity_poly.type
_entity_poly.pdbx_seq_one_letter_code
_entity_poly.pdbx_strand_id
1 'polypeptide(L)'
;MELTKGFSKTALASAALALGFGFGAVPAQARDVCGWYAIAFCSKGSGPAYDFADRGWGQVIKTNAYRGFQRGFFCVVSGPQSQASAKRDARLARQNGVSRSAYVKRACTDESNVGD
;
A
#
# COMPACT_ATOMS: atom_id res chain seq x y z
N MET A 1 2.77 -55.87 12.73
CA MET A 1 2.05 -56.80 11.85
C MET A 1 0.80 -56.09 11.37
N GLU A 2 0.67 -55.97 10.03
CA GLU A 2 -0.57 -55.64 9.31
C GLU A 2 -1.18 -54.24 9.56
N LEU A 3 -1.72 -53.48 8.60
CA LEU A 3 -2.27 -53.85 7.30
C LEU A 3 -2.27 -52.63 6.36
N THR A 4 -2.10 -52.97 5.09
CA THR A 4 -1.99 -52.17 3.86
C THR A 4 -3.25 -51.37 3.43
N LYS A 5 -3.05 -50.50 2.42
CA LYS A 5 -3.98 -50.02 1.35
C LYS A 5 -4.66 -48.67 1.64
N GLY A 6 -4.75 -47.71 0.72
CA GLY A 6 -4.50 -47.76 -0.71
C GLY A 6 -4.41 -46.35 -1.31
N PHE A 7 -3.50 -46.21 -2.26
CA PHE A 7 -3.32 -45.05 -3.13
C PHE A 7 -4.41 -45.09 -4.19
N SER A 8 -5.45 -44.26 -4.06
CA SER A 8 -6.49 -44.16 -5.09
C SER A 8 -6.08 -43.13 -6.12
N LYS A 9 -5.63 -43.65 -7.27
CA LYS A 9 -5.51 -42.92 -8.53
C LYS A 9 -6.92 -42.66 -9.06
N THR A 10 -7.36 -41.41 -9.05
CA THR A 10 -8.50 -40.97 -9.86
C THR A 10 -8.07 -39.78 -10.69
N ALA A 11 -7.47 -40.10 -11.84
CA ALA A 11 -7.46 -39.21 -12.98
C ALA A 11 -8.86 -39.24 -13.59
N LEU A 12 -9.60 -38.13 -13.48
CA LEU A 12 -10.74 -37.85 -14.33
C LEU A 12 -10.49 -36.48 -14.97
N ALA A 13 -10.06 -36.56 -16.22
CA ALA A 13 -10.09 -35.44 -17.14
C ALA A 13 -11.54 -35.02 -17.37
N SER A 14 -11.84 -33.76 -17.07
CA SER A 14 -13.04 -33.09 -17.55
C SER A 14 -12.59 -31.91 -18.41
N ALA A 15 -12.40 -32.19 -19.69
CA ALA A 15 -12.45 -31.18 -20.72
C ALA A 15 -13.92 -30.79 -20.89
N ALA A 16 -14.30 -29.61 -20.42
CA ALA A 16 -15.55 -28.97 -20.76
C ALA A 16 -15.23 -27.60 -21.38
N LEU A 17 -15.25 -27.56 -22.71
CA LEU A 17 -15.41 -26.31 -23.46
C LEU A 17 -16.77 -25.72 -23.09
N ALA A 18 -16.79 -24.64 -22.31
CA ALA A 18 -17.96 -23.80 -22.11
C ALA A 18 -17.74 -22.45 -22.79
N LEU A 19 -18.39 -22.34 -23.94
CA LEU A 19 -18.83 -21.15 -24.66
C LEU A 19 -18.66 -19.81 -23.91
N GLY A 20 -17.69 -19.02 -24.37
CA GLY A 20 -17.95 -17.68 -24.92
C GLY A 20 -18.82 -16.72 -24.11
N PHE A 21 -18.50 -16.46 -22.85
CA PHE A 21 -18.76 -15.13 -22.28
C PHE A 21 -17.47 -14.32 -22.39
N GLY A 22 -17.30 -13.69 -23.54
CA GLY A 22 -16.35 -12.60 -23.71
C GLY A 22 -16.85 -11.37 -22.94
N PHE A 23 -16.91 -11.46 -21.61
CA PHE A 23 -16.72 -10.28 -20.80
C PHE A 23 -15.26 -9.90 -21.02
N GLY A 24 -15.02 -9.10 -22.07
CA GLY A 24 -13.80 -8.33 -22.13
C GLY A 24 -13.73 -7.61 -20.80
N ALA A 25 -12.83 -8.06 -19.92
CA ALA A 25 -12.53 -7.35 -18.70
C ALA A 25 -12.05 -5.99 -19.17
N VAL A 26 -12.96 -5.01 -19.17
CA VAL A 26 -12.61 -3.63 -19.47
C VAL A 26 -11.56 -3.33 -18.41
N PRO A 27 -10.30 -3.03 -18.78
CA PRO A 27 -9.28 -2.76 -17.79
C PRO A 27 -9.83 -1.66 -16.91
N ALA A 28 -10.07 -1.98 -15.64
CA ALA A 28 -10.53 -1.00 -14.68
C ALA A 28 -9.45 0.08 -14.66
N GLN A 29 -9.77 1.23 -15.25
CA GLN A 29 -8.89 2.38 -15.27
C GLN A 29 -8.80 2.82 -13.82
N ALA A 30 -7.68 2.46 -13.20
CA ALA A 30 -7.50 2.68 -11.80
C ALA A 30 -7.52 4.19 -11.52
N ARG A 31 -8.35 4.59 -10.57
CA ARG A 31 -8.72 5.99 -10.37
C ARG A 31 -7.59 6.70 -9.63
N ASP A 32 -7.27 7.91 -10.10
CA ASP A 32 -6.34 8.79 -9.40
C ASP A 32 -6.95 9.26 -8.06
N VAL A 33 -6.27 8.95 -6.97
CA VAL A 33 -6.56 9.39 -5.61
C VAL A 33 -5.58 10.49 -5.22
N CYS A 34 -6.09 11.72 -5.09
CA CYS A 34 -5.32 12.88 -4.66
C CYS A 34 -5.68 13.28 -3.24
N GLY A 35 -4.68 13.53 -2.40
CA GLY A 35 -4.88 13.94 -1.02
C GLY A 35 -3.68 14.66 -0.41
N TRP A 36 -3.85 15.06 0.84
CA TRP A 36 -2.77 15.58 1.67
C TRP A 36 -2.23 14.46 2.56
N TYR A 37 -0.92 14.47 2.74
CA TYR A 37 -0.16 13.50 3.53
C TYR A 37 0.60 14.26 4.61
N ALA A 38 0.47 13.81 5.86
CA ALA A 38 1.44 14.15 6.90
C ALA A 38 2.62 13.18 6.77
N ILE A 39 3.85 13.69 6.75
CA ILE A 39 5.07 12.91 6.50
C ILE A 39 5.96 13.08 7.71
N ALA A 40 6.32 11.98 8.38
CA ALA A 40 7.19 12.02 9.57
C ALA A 40 8.64 11.65 9.24
N PHE A 41 8.87 10.78 8.27
CA PHE A 41 10.19 10.28 7.94
C PHE A 41 10.26 9.85 6.47
N CYS A 42 11.41 10.03 5.84
CA CYS A 42 11.69 9.50 4.51
C CYS A 42 13.13 9.00 4.45
N SER A 43 13.36 7.88 3.79
CA SER A 43 14.70 7.37 3.52
C SER A 43 14.77 6.71 2.14
N LYS A 44 15.98 6.46 1.64
CA LYS A 44 16.17 5.75 0.36
C LYS A 44 16.00 4.23 0.47
N GLY A 45 16.08 3.67 1.68
CA GLY A 45 15.91 2.24 1.94
C GLY A 45 14.53 1.94 2.54
N SER A 46 13.98 0.75 2.26
CA SER A 46 12.74 0.32 2.88
C SER A 46 12.92 0.07 4.38
N GLY A 47 14.00 -0.62 4.78
CA GLY A 47 14.28 -1.01 6.16
C GLY A 47 14.12 0.14 7.18
N PRO A 48 14.87 1.25 7.06
CA PRO A 48 14.74 2.37 8.00
C PRO A 48 13.34 3.01 8.05
N ALA A 49 12.57 2.93 6.96
CA ALA A 49 11.21 3.45 6.93
C ALA A 49 10.23 2.51 7.67
N TYR A 50 10.35 1.20 7.48
CA TYR A 50 9.57 0.21 8.24
C TYR A 50 9.95 0.21 9.72
N ASP A 51 11.25 0.25 10.06
CA ASP A 51 11.72 0.39 11.45
C ASP A 51 11.15 1.66 12.12
N PHE A 52 10.99 2.75 11.34
CA PHE A 52 10.34 3.95 11.84
C PHE A 52 8.84 3.71 12.09
N ALA A 53 8.14 3.12 11.12
CA ALA A 53 6.70 2.88 11.17
C ALA A 53 6.29 1.90 12.29
N ASP A 54 7.11 0.87 12.54
CA ASP A 54 6.93 -0.13 13.60
C ASP A 54 6.94 0.45 15.01
N ARG A 55 7.43 1.68 15.18
CA ARG A 55 7.28 2.46 16.42
C ARG A 55 5.87 3.00 16.64
N GLY A 56 4.92 2.64 15.77
CA GLY A 56 3.50 2.89 15.94
C GLY A 56 3.00 4.18 15.29
N TRP A 57 3.61 4.63 14.18
CA TRP A 57 3.13 5.82 13.48
C TRP A 57 3.10 5.67 11.96
N GLY A 58 1.91 5.88 11.39
CA GLY A 58 1.70 5.96 9.94
C GLY A 58 1.91 4.65 9.19
N GLN A 59 1.93 4.74 7.86
CA GLN A 59 2.20 3.66 6.93
C GLN A 59 3.37 4.01 6.01
N VAL A 60 4.09 3.02 5.49
CA VAL A 60 5.22 3.22 4.59
C VAL A 60 4.74 3.25 3.15
N ILE A 61 4.99 4.34 2.43
CA ILE A 61 4.73 4.43 1.00
C ILE A 61 6.02 4.45 0.18
N LYS A 62 6.01 3.80 -0.99
CA LYS A 62 7.07 3.91 -2.00
C LYS A 62 6.75 5.06 -2.95
N THR A 63 7.54 6.13 -2.90
CA THR A 63 7.19 7.40 -3.57
C THR A 63 7.18 7.36 -5.10
N ASN A 64 7.63 6.26 -5.73
CA ASN A 64 7.65 6.11 -7.19
C ASN A 64 6.25 6.14 -7.82
N ALA A 65 5.24 5.64 -7.10
CA ALA A 65 3.85 5.64 -7.55
C ALA A 65 3.13 6.97 -7.28
N TYR A 66 3.75 7.86 -6.49
CA TYR A 66 3.10 9.05 -5.96
C TYR A 66 3.57 10.33 -6.68
N ARG A 67 2.69 10.90 -7.52
CA ARG A 67 2.94 12.19 -8.18
C ARG A 67 2.96 13.32 -7.16
N GLY A 68 4.02 14.12 -7.18
CA GLY A 68 4.28 15.19 -6.23
C GLY A 68 5.35 14.85 -5.21
N PHE A 69 5.59 13.58 -4.89
CA PHE A 69 6.74 13.17 -4.08
C PHE A 69 8.03 13.12 -4.90
N GLN A 70 9.16 13.27 -4.21
CA GLN A 70 10.45 12.95 -4.81
C GLN A 70 10.54 11.44 -4.98
N ARG A 71 10.84 10.97 -6.19
CA ARG A 71 10.94 9.54 -6.52
C ARG A 71 12.16 8.89 -5.84
N GLY A 72 12.08 7.58 -5.62
CA GLY A 72 13.17 6.76 -5.07
C GLY A 72 13.27 6.78 -3.54
N PHE A 73 12.20 7.14 -2.83
CA PHE A 73 12.15 7.16 -1.37
C PHE A 73 11.06 6.24 -0.84
N PHE A 74 11.24 5.83 0.41
CA PHE A 74 10.24 5.23 1.27
C PHE A 74 9.92 6.24 2.35
N CYS A 75 8.66 6.67 2.42
CA CYS A 75 8.22 7.68 3.37
C CYS A 75 7.16 7.11 4.31
N VAL A 76 7.27 7.42 5.59
CA VAL A 76 6.25 7.10 6.60
C VAL A 76 5.25 8.25 6.63
N VAL A 77 3.97 7.94 6.38
CA VAL A 77 2.92 8.94 6.16
C VAL A 77 1.59 8.61 6.86
N SER A 78 0.78 9.64 7.07
CA SER A 78 -0.67 9.54 7.35
C SER A 78 -1.45 10.23 6.22
N GLY A 79 -2.26 9.46 5.48
CA GLY A 79 -3.04 9.91 4.33
C GLY A 79 -3.16 8.83 3.24
N PRO A 80 -3.87 9.11 2.13
CA PRO A 80 -4.41 10.40 1.70
C PRO A 80 -5.55 10.90 2.60
N GLN A 81 -5.57 12.20 2.90
CA GLN A 81 -6.61 12.82 3.73
C GLN A 81 -6.83 14.31 3.39
N SER A 82 -7.73 14.98 4.12
CA SER A 82 -7.94 16.44 3.99
C SER A 82 -6.71 17.24 4.45
N GLN A 83 -6.55 18.46 3.95
CA GLN A 83 -5.45 19.35 4.36
C GLN A 83 -5.46 19.64 5.86
N ALA A 84 -6.65 19.84 6.44
CA ALA A 84 -6.81 20.14 7.86
C ALA A 84 -6.39 18.95 8.72
N SER A 85 -6.79 17.73 8.35
CA SER A 85 -6.38 16.52 9.05
C SER A 85 -4.87 16.28 8.94
N ALA A 86 -4.28 16.42 7.74
CA ALA A 86 -2.82 16.29 7.57
C ALA A 86 -2.03 17.31 8.40
N LYS A 87 -2.47 18.57 8.46
CA LYS A 87 -1.85 19.61 9.32
C LYS A 87 -1.94 19.25 10.79
N ARG A 88 -3.08 18.72 11.25
CA ARG A 88 -3.27 18.26 12.63
C ARG A 88 -2.32 17.10 12.94
N ASP A 89 -2.28 16.08 12.10
CA ASP A 89 -1.44 14.89 12.31
C ASP A 89 0.04 15.24 12.32
N ALA A 90 0.49 16.08 11.38
CA ALA A 90 1.88 16.56 11.35
C ALA A 90 2.21 17.40 12.59
N ARG A 91 1.25 18.16 13.15
CA ARG A 91 1.45 18.90 14.41
C ARG A 91 1.57 17.95 15.60
N LEU A 92 0.70 16.96 15.70
CA LEU A 92 0.73 15.95 16.76
C LEU A 92 2.02 15.14 16.71
N ALA A 93 2.49 14.76 15.52
CA ALA A 93 3.77 14.06 15.35
C ALA A 93 4.97 14.89 15.88
N ARG A 94 4.95 16.22 15.69
CA ARG A 94 5.96 17.12 16.27
C ARG A 94 5.84 17.23 17.79
N GLN A 95 4.61 17.40 18.30
CA GLN A 95 4.34 17.59 19.73
C GLN A 95 4.63 16.33 20.57
N ASN A 96 4.30 15.15 20.05
CA ASN A 96 4.48 13.88 20.74
C ASN A 96 5.89 13.29 20.56
N GLY A 97 6.82 14.02 19.94
CA GLY A 97 8.19 13.57 19.74
C GLY A 97 8.39 12.47 18.68
N VAL A 98 7.35 12.13 17.91
CA VAL A 98 7.44 11.15 16.81
C VAL A 98 8.43 11.60 15.74
N SER A 99 8.29 12.84 15.26
CA SER A 99 9.24 13.45 14.34
C SER A 99 9.18 14.97 14.44
N ARG A 100 10.30 15.58 14.81
CA ARG A 100 10.44 17.04 14.89
C ARG A 100 10.35 17.71 13.52
N SER A 101 10.72 17.00 12.47
CA SER A 101 10.70 17.47 11.09
C SER A 101 9.43 17.09 10.34
N ALA A 102 8.39 16.57 11.01
CA ALA A 102 7.17 16.18 10.33
C ALA A 102 6.57 17.38 9.56
N TYR A 103 6.12 17.15 8.34
CA TYR A 103 5.58 18.18 7.45
C TYR A 103 4.39 17.65 6.65
N VAL A 104 3.76 18.52 5.86
CA VAL A 104 2.57 18.19 5.07
C VAL A 104 2.86 18.39 3.59
N LYS A 105 2.38 17.47 2.74
CA LYS A 105 2.52 17.56 1.29
C LYS A 105 1.28 17.03 0.57
N ARG A 106 0.93 17.67 -0.55
CA ARG A 106 -0.10 17.16 -1.45
C ARG A 106 0.53 16.20 -2.46
N ALA A 107 -0.13 15.07 -2.69
CA ALA A 107 0.26 14.12 -3.72
C ALA A 107 -0.94 13.38 -4.28
N CYS A 108 -0.74 12.74 -5.42
CA CYS A 108 -1.71 11.85 -6.03
C CYS A 108 -1.06 10.50 -6.29
N THR A 109 -1.83 9.44 -6.13
CA THR A 109 -1.46 8.08 -6.51
C THR A 109 -2.64 7.42 -7.18
N ASP A 110 -2.40 6.29 -7.80
CA ASP A 110 -3.45 5.37 -8.23
C ASP A 110 -4.03 4.64 -6.99
N GLU A 111 -5.35 4.40 -6.97
CA GLU A 111 -6.08 3.70 -5.90
C GLU A 111 -5.45 2.35 -5.51
N SER A 112 -4.78 1.67 -6.44
CA SER A 112 -4.05 0.42 -6.19
C SER A 112 -2.87 0.55 -5.21
N ASN A 113 -2.42 1.76 -4.89
CA ASN A 113 -1.29 2.01 -3.98
C ASN A 113 -1.73 2.60 -2.64
N VAL A 114 -3.04 2.74 -2.41
CA VAL A 114 -3.59 3.26 -1.15
C VAL A 114 -3.82 2.09 -0.19
N GLY A 115 -3.06 2.03 0.91
CA GLY A 115 -3.30 1.08 2.00
C GLY A 115 -2.43 -0.19 2.01
N ASP A 116 -1.31 -0.19 1.28
CA ASP A 116 -0.23 -1.20 1.42
C ASP A 116 0.59 -1.03 2.71
#